data_AF-A0A3P8CL56-F1
#
_entry.id   AF-A0A3P8CL56-F1
#
_cell.length_a   1.000
_cell.length_b   1.000
_cell.length_c   1.000
_cell.angle_alpha   90.00
_cell.angle_beta   90.00
_cell.angle_gamma   90.00
#
_symmetry.space_group_name_H-M   'P 1'
#
loop_
_entity.id
_entity.type
_entity.pdbx_description
1 polymer ?
#
loop_
_entity_poly.entity_id
_entity_poly.type
_entity_poly.pdbx_seq_one_letter_code
_entity_poly.pdbx_strand_id
1 'polypeptide(L)'
;MLEILHQENRITKEQFDETTLFIHSSPAPKIPSELKFTCSQLDRLNQIIQSKQSRLCVAMDILDPTKLLQLTDEIGLEVCAIKLHLDILLSNTNPEMIIQGLCNLSVKHGFLIIEDRKLADIGQTVYNQLLHGVYRIAEWCDMVTVHCLPGPGVFDAFRKVNQKLL
;
A
#
# COMPACT_ATOMS: atom_id res chain seq x y z
N MET A 1 -26.19 -4.77 -0.99
CA MET A 1 -25.83 -6.19 -0.81
C MET A 1 -26.92 -6.98 -0.11
N LEU A 2 -27.38 -6.59 1.09
CA LEU A 2 -28.51 -7.27 1.77
C LEU A 2 -29.79 -7.26 0.93
N GLU A 3 -30.09 -6.15 0.25
CA GLU A 3 -31.26 -6.05 -0.65
C GLU A 3 -31.21 -7.08 -1.78
N ILE A 4 -30.03 -7.23 -2.40
CA ILE A 4 -29.80 -8.23 -3.46
C ILE A 4 -29.98 -9.63 -2.91
N LEU A 5 -29.42 -9.93 -1.72
CA LEU A 5 -29.56 -11.26 -1.09
C LEU A 5 -31.02 -11.58 -0.77
N HIS A 6 -31.81 -10.59 -0.36
CA HIS A 6 -33.23 -10.79 -0.09
C HIS A 6 -34.04 -10.95 -1.39
N GLN A 7 -33.78 -10.13 -2.41
CA GLN A 7 -34.41 -10.23 -3.73
C GLN A 7 -34.17 -11.59 -4.39
N GLU A 8 -32.97 -12.13 -4.25
CA GLU A 8 -32.59 -13.44 -4.79
C GLU A 8 -32.99 -14.62 -3.87
N ASN A 9 -33.84 -14.37 -2.87
CA ASN A 9 -34.32 -15.37 -1.89
C ASN A 9 -33.17 -16.14 -1.18
N ARG A 10 -32.00 -15.51 -1.02
CA ARG A 10 -30.83 -16.08 -0.33
C ARG A 10 -30.90 -15.90 1.19
N ILE A 11 -31.71 -14.94 1.65
CA ILE A 11 -31.98 -14.67 3.07
C ILE A 11 -33.48 -14.38 3.28
N THR A 12 -34.00 -14.74 4.45
CA THR A 12 -35.39 -14.45 4.83
C THR A 12 -35.60 -12.97 5.13
N LYS A 13 -36.86 -12.52 5.17
CA LYS A 13 -37.21 -11.15 5.58
C LYS A 13 -36.78 -10.85 7.02
N GLU A 14 -36.93 -11.82 7.91
CA GLU A 14 -36.48 -11.74 9.30
C GLU A 14 -34.96 -11.53 9.38
N GLN A 15 -34.18 -12.34 8.67
CA GLN A 15 -32.72 -12.18 8.60
C GLN A 15 -32.29 -10.82 8.04
N PHE A 16 -33.03 -10.32 7.02
CA PHE A 16 -32.79 -8.99 6.46
C PHE A 16 -33.04 -7.89 7.51
N ASP A 17 -34.16 -7.95 8.21
CA ASP A 17 -34.56 -6.93 9.19
C ASP A 17 -33.63 -6.94 10.41
N GLU A 18 -33.28 -8.12 10.94
CA GLU A 18 -32.32 -8.27 12.04
C GLU A 18 -30.94 -7.72 11.68
N THR A 19 -30.43 -8.06 10.49
CA THR A 19 -29.11 -7.59 10.06
C THR A 19 -29.11 -6.09 9.82
N THR A 20 -30.19 -5.54 9.28
CA THR A 20 -30.36 -4.10 9.08
C THR A 20 -30.38 -3.37 10.42
N LEU A 21 -31.14 -3.88 11.39
CA LEU A 21 -31.16 -3.36 12.75
C LEU A 21 -29.77 -3.39 13.38
N PHE A 22 -29.06 -4.51 13.25
CA PHE A 22 -27.69 -4.66 13.75
C PHE A 22 -26.73 -3.62 13.17
N ILE A 23 -26.72 -3.44 11.84
CA ILE A 23 -25.87 -2.46 11.16
C ILE A 23 -26.15 -1.04 11.65
N HIS A 24 -27.43 -0.67 11.77
CA HIS A 24 -27.81 0.68 12.23
C HIS A 24 -27.63 0.89 13.73
N SER A 25 -27.69 -0.17 14.54
CA SER A 25 -27.46 -0.12 15.99
C SER A 25 -25.98 -0.09 16.37
N SER A 26 -25.10 -0.49 15.43
CA SER A 26 -23.65 -0.52 15.67
C SER A 26 -23.11 0.91 15.75
N PRO A 27 -22.43 1.29 16.85
CA PRO A 27 -21.87 2.62 16.98
C PRO A 27 -20.84 2.85 15.87
N ALA A 28 -20.87 4.04 15.26
CA ALA A 28 -19.84 4.43 14.31
C ALA A 28 -18.45 4.28 14.97
N PRO A 29 -17.44 3.79 14.23
CA PRO A 29 -16.08 3.72 14.75
C PRO A 29 -15.68 5.11 15.27
N LYS A 30 -15.22 5.17 16.52
CA LYS A 30 -14.70 6.43 17.07
C LYS A 30 -13.46 6.81 16.28
N ILE A 31 -13.51 7.97 15.63
CA ILE A 31 -12.35 8.55 14.96
C ILE A 31 -11.34 8.91 16.07
N PRO A 32 -10.08 8.45 16.02
CA PRO A 32 -9.07 8.88 16.96
C PRO A 32 -8.94 10.39 16.96
N SER A 33 -9.00 11.03 18.14
CA SER A 33 -8.96 12.49 18.28
C SER A 33 -7.60 13.09 17.89
N GLU A 34 -6.52 12.31 17.94
CA GLU A 34 -5.20 12.67 17.43
C GLU A 34 -4.54 11.45 16.77
N LEU A 35 -4.35 11.52 15.45
CA LEU A 35 -3.42 10.64 14.74
C LEU A 35 -2.07 11.37 14.66
N LYS A 36 -1.18 11.12 15.62
CA LYS A 36 0.23 11.51 15.48
C LYS A 36 0.90 10.52 14.54
N PHE A 37 0.99 10.87 13.27
CA PHE A 37 1.75 10.12 12.29
C PHE A 37 3.14 10.75 12.17
N THR A 38 4.15 10.13 12.78
CA THR A 38 5.54 10.46 12.49
C THR A 38 5.91 9.73 11.20
N CYS A 39 6.02 10.46 10.10
CA CYS A 39 6.49 9.90 8.84
C CYS A 39 8.02 9.74 8.94
N SER A 40 8.48 8.52 9.22
CA SER A 40 9.92 8.19 9.31
C SER A 40 10.69 8.56 8.04
N GLN A 41 10.01 8.57 6.89
CA GLN A 41 10.60 8.90 5.59
C GLN A 41 10.60 10.40 5.26
N LEU A 42 9.97 11.26 6.09
CA LEU A 42 9.83 12.69 5.77
C LEU A 42 11.18 13.38 5.63
N ASP A 43 12.10 13.13 6.57
CA ASP A 43 13.42 13.75 6.54
C ASP A 43 14.22 13.29 5.32
N ARG A 44 14.18 11.98 5.01
CA ARG A 44 14.83 11.42 3.82
C ARG A 44 14.22 11.99 2.53
N LEU A 45 12.89 12.11 2.45
CA LEU A 45 12.22 12.73 1.31
C LEU A 45 12.65 14.20 1.13
N ASN A 46 12.70 14.97 2.22
CA ASN A 46 13.13 16.37 2.18
C ASN A 46 14.58 16.50 1.72
N GLN A 47 15.47 15.62 2.19
CA GLN A 47 16.87 15.58 1.74
C GLN A 47 16.97 15.28 0.24
N ILE A 48 16.21 14.30 -0.27
CA ILE A 48 16.16 13.96 -1.69
C ILE A 48 15.62 15.13 -2.52
N ILE A 49 14.52 15.76 -2.08
CA ILE A 49 13.94 16.92 -2.75
C ILE A 49 14.95 18.07 -2.82
N GLN A 50 15.66 18.32 -1.72
CA GLN A 50 16.66 19.38 -1.65
C GLN A 50 17.88 19.09 -2.52
N SER A 51 18.41 17.86 -2.50
CA SER A 51 19.60 17.52 -3.27
C SER A 51 19.33 17.51 -4.78
N LYS A 52 18.14 17.05 -5.19
CA LYS A 52 17.76 16.90 -6.60
C LYS A 52 16.98 18.09 -7.15
N GLN A 53 16.61 19.04 -6.30
CA GLN A 53 15.71 20.16 -6.64
C GLN A 53 14.41 19.69 -7.32
N SER A 54 13.93 18.49 -6.96
CA SER A 54 12.79 17.83 -7.60
C SER A 54 11.77 17.39 -6.56
N ARG A 55 10.49 17.63 -6.85
CA ARG A 55 9.34 17.09 -6.11
C ARG A 55 8.53 16.09 -6.95
N LEU A 56 9.10 15.64 -8.07
CA LEU A 56 8.43 14.78 -9.01
C LEU A 56 8.37 13.35 -8.46
N CYS A 57 7.16 12.83 -8.30
CA CYS A 57 6.88 11.42 -8.10
C CYS A 57 6.31 10.85 -9.40
N VAL A 58 6.94 9.80 -9.95
CA VAL A 58 6.49 9.19 -11.21
C VAL A 58 5.75 7.89 -10.92
N ALA A 59 4.55 7.76 -11.48
CA ALA A 59 3.81 6.51 -11.55
C ALA A 59 4.34 5.67 -12.72
N MET A 60 4.94 4.53 -12.39
CA MET A 60 5.61 3.65 -13.35
C MET A 60 4.78 2.37 -13.57
N ASP A 61 3.60 2.54 -14.15
CA ASP A 61 2.63 1.46 -14.37
C ASP A 61 3.01 0.64 -15.62
N ILE A 62 4.15 -0.04 -15.55
CA ILE A 62 4.77 -0.81 -16.63
C ILE A 62 4.62 -2.31 -16.36
N LEU A 63 4.13 -3.06 -17.36
CA LEU A 63 3.91 -4.50 -17.28
C LEU A 63 5.22 -5.33 -17.37
N ASP A 64 6.14 -4.88 -18.22
CA ASP A 64 7.41 -5.57 -18.51
C ASP A 64 8.47 -5.20 -17.44
N PRO A 65 8.95 -6.16 -16.64
CA PRO A 65 9.93 -5.89 -15.59
C PRO A 65 11.29 -5.39 -16.10
N THR A 66 11.72 -5.83 -17.29
CA THR A 66 12.98 -5.37 -17.89
C THR A 66 12.85 -3.91 -18.29
N LYS A 67 11.74 -3.55 -18.93
CA LYS A 67 11.45 -2.15 -19.30
C LYS A 67 11.27 -1.26 -18.07
N LEU A 68 10.65 -1.79 -17.01
CA LEU A 68 10.51 -1.09 -15.74
C LEU A 68 11.88 -0.69 -15.16
N LEU A 69 12.81 -1.63 -15.07
CA LEU A 69 14.16 -1.36 -14.56
C LEU A 69 14.92 -0.37 -15.45
N GLN A 70 14.83 -0.53 -16.77
CA GLN A 70 15.48 0.39 -17.71
C GLN A 70 14.98 1.84 -17.53
N LEU A 71 13.67 2.06 -17.57
CA LEU A 71 13.12 3.42 -17.43
C LEU A 71 13.36 3.99 -16.04
N THR A 72 13.36 3.15 -15.00
CA THR A 72 13.73 3.57 -13.64
C THR A 72 15.17 4.06 -13.58
N ASP A 73 16.11 3.41 -14.27
CA ASP A 73 17.51 3.84 -14.34
C ASP A 73 17.66 5.17 -15.10
N GLU A 74 16.91 5.35 -16.19
CA GLU A 74 16.96 6.55 -17.03
C GLU A 74 16.43 7.80 -16.31
N ILE A 75 15.31 7.69 -15.59
CA ILE A 75 14.69 8.85 -14.92
C ILE A 75 15.14 9.04 -13.47
N GLY A 76 15.91 8.09 -12.93
CA GLY A 76 16.18 7.98 -11.50
C GLY A 76 16.71 9.26 -10.89
N LEU A 77 17.56 10.03 -11.59
CA LEU A 77 18.16 11.28 -11.11
C LEU A 77 17.19 12.47 -11.04
N GLU A 78 16.02 12.39 -11.69
CA GLU A 78 15.09 13.52 -11.83
C GLU A 78 13.90 13.43 -10.85
N VAL A 79 13.73 12.30 -10.15
CA VAL A 79 12.54 12.00 -9.34
C VAL A 79 12.86 11.91 -7.85
N CYS A 80 11.96 12.40 -6.98
CA CYS A 80 12.10 12.18 -5.54
C CYS A 80 11.53 10.82 -5.10
N ALA A 81 10.58 10.27 -5.87
CA ALA A 81 9.98 8.98 -5.61
C ALA A 81 9.48 8.32 -6.91
N ILE A 82 9.38 7.00 -6.88
CA ILE A 82 8.74 6.20 -7.93
C ILE A 82 7.63 5.38 -7.30
N LYS A 83 6.43 5.49 -7.88
CA LYS A 83 5.24 4.74 -7.50
C LYS A 83 5.06 3.55 -8.43
N LEU A 84 4.87 2.38 -7.86
CA LEU A 84 4.79 1.09 -8.54
C LEU A 84 3.44 0.39 -8.28
N HIS A 85 3.15 -0.58 -9.13
CA HIS A 85 2.18 -1.64 -8.94
C HIS A 85 2.89 -2.95 -9.25
N LEU A 86 3.44 -3.65 -8.26
CA LEU A 86 4.15 -4.90 -8.53
C LEU A 86 3.22 -6.04 -8.97
N ASP A 87 1.94 -5.94 -8.60
CA ASP A 87 0.90 -6.91 -8.89
C ASP A 87 0.47 -6.95 -10.37
N ILE A 88 0.85 -5.96 -11.19
CA ILE A 88 0.59 -5.97 -12.63
C ILE A 88 1.75 -6.51 -13.46
N LEU A 89 2.90 -6.80 -12.84
CA LEU A 89 4.08 -7.29 -13.56
C LEU A 89 3.81 -8.67 -14.18
N LEU A 90 4.29 -8.85 -15.41
CA LEU A 90 4.13 -10.12 -16.13
C LEU A 90 4.86 -11.27 -15.41
N SER A 91 4.14 -12.37 -15.21
CA SER A 91 4.45 -13.45 -14.26
C SER A 91 5.61 -14.37 -14.63
N ASN A 92 6.28 -14.14 -15.77
CA ASN A 92 7.38 -14.97 -16.25
C ASN A 92 8.75 -14.62 -15.64
N THR A 93 8.79 -13.68 -14.69
CA THR A 93 10.04 -13.13 -14.14
C THR A 93 10.13 -13.37 -12.64
N ASN A 94 11.32 -13.70 -12.13
CA ASN A 94 11.57 -13.86 -10.69
C ASN A 94 11.36 -12.51 -9.97
N PRO A 95 10.32 -12.36 -9.11
CA PRO A 95 10.01 -11.09 -8.45
C PRO A 95 11.15 -10.57 -7.58
N GLU A 96 11.92 -11.47 -6.95
CA GLU A 96 13.04 -11.10 -6.07
C GLU A 96 14.15 -10.38 -6.85
N MET A 97 14.46 -10.84 -8.06
CA MET A 97 15.45 -10.20 -8.93
C MET A 97 15.02 -8.76 -9.30
N ILE A 98 13.73 -8.56 -9.57
CA ILE A 98 13.18 -7.26 -9.94
C ILE A 98 13.16 -6.32 -8.74
N ILE A 99 12.71 -6.80 -7.59
CA ILE A 99 12.75 -6.04 -6.33
C ILE A 99 14.18 -5.62 -6.01
N GLN A 100 15.15 -6.53 -6.08
CA GLN A 100 16.55 -6.19 -5.85
C GLN A 100 17.07 -5.14 -6.83
N GLY A 101 16.70 -5.25 -8.11
CA GLY A 101 17.04 -4.25 -9.13
C GLY A 101 16.48 -2.87 -8.79
N LEU A 102 15.20 -2.78 -8.40
CA LEU A 102 14.55 -1.54 -7.98
C LEU A 102 15.23 -0.93 -6.75
N CYS A 103 15.52 -1.74 -5.73
CA CYS A 103 16.24 -1.28 -4.53
C CYS A 103 17.64 -0.74 -4.88
N ASN A 104 18.37 -1.43 -5.74
CA ASN A 104 19.69 -0.99 -6.19
C ASN A 104 19.61 0.36 -6.93
N LEU A 105 18.59 0.56 -7.77
CA LEU A 105 18.36 1.81 -8.48
C LEU A 105 17.94 2.94 -7.53
N SER A 106 17.10 2.65 -6.53
CA SER A 106 16.71 3.60 -5.48
C SER A 106 17.91 4.11 -4.70
N VAL A 107 18.84 3.22 -4.32
CA VAL A 107 20.11 3.58 -3.68
C VAL A 107 21.02 4.35 -4.63
N LYS A 108 21.18 3.88 -5.87
CA LYS A 108 22.04 4.50 -6.90
C LYS A 108 21.65 5.94 -7.19
N HIS A 109 20.35 6.22 -7.33
CA HIS A 109 19.84 7.51 -7.79
C HIS A 109 19.21 8.38 -6.70
N GLY A 110 19.06 7.83 -5.49
CA GLY A 110 18.46 8.54 -4.35
C GLY A 110 17.01 8.91 -4.60
N PHE A 111 16.12 7.93 -4.62
CA PHE A 111 14.66 8.15 -4.65
C PHE A 111 13.95 7.18 -3.70
N LEU A 112 12.73 7.52 -3.28
CA LEU A 112 11.88 6.62 -2.49
C LEU A 112 11.05 5.69 -3.40
N ILE A 113 10.82 4.47 -2.95
CA ILE A 113 9.93 3.52 -3.61
C ILE A 113 8.57 3.48 -2.90
N ILE A 114 7.50 3.65 -3.68
CA ILE A 114 6.12 3.60 -3.19
C ILE A 114 5.39 2.45 -3.89
N GLU A 115 4.91 1.46 -3.14
CA GLU A 115 3.98 0.48 -3.70
C GLU A 115 2.55 1.00 -3.54
N ASP A 116 1.88 1.27 -4.65
CA ASP A 116 0.50 1.78 -4.68
C ASP A 116 -0.53 0.66 -4.49
N ARG A 117 -0.36 -0.13 -3.41
CA ARG A 117 -1.16 -1.34 -3.18
C ARG A 117 -2.63 -1.08 -2.85
N LYS A 118 -2.98 0.15 -2.45
CA LYS A 118 -4.33 0.56 -2.02
C LYS A 118 -4.94 -0.44 -1.04
N LEU A 119 -4.21 -0.75 0.04
CA LEU A 119 -4.63 -1.73 1.05
C LEU A 119 -6.01 -1.35 1.63
N ALA A 120 -6.96 -2.28 1.59
CA ALA A 120 -8.37 -2.00 1.91
C ALA A 120 -9.04 -3.15 2.69
N ASP A 121 -8.27 -3.85 3.52
CA ASP A 121 -8.73 -5.01 4.29
C ASP A 121 -8.60 -4.76 5.81
N ILE A 122 -9.09 -5.68 6.63
CA ILE A 122 -8.92 -5.63 8.08
C ILE A 122 -7.44 -5.75 8.48
N GLY A 123 -7.09 -5.20 9.65
CA GLY A 123 -5.70 -5.05 10.08
C GLY A 123 -4.85 -6.33 10.00
N GLN A 124 -5.38 -7.47 10.45
CA GLN A 124 -4.62 -8.73 10.41
C GLN A 124 -4.33 -9.21 8.98
N THR A 125 -5.26 -9.00 8.06
CA THR A 125 -5.07 -9.33 6.64
C THR A 125 -4.03 -8.41 6.02
N VAL A 126 -4.13 -7.09 6.28
CA VAL A 126 -3.14 -6.11 5.79
C VAL A 126 -1.73 -6.40 6.32
N TYR A 127 -1.60 -6.77 7.59
CA TYR A 127 -0.32 -7.21 8.17
C TYR A 127 0.31 -8.34 7.36
N ASN A 128 -0.49 -9.36 7.01
CA ASN A 128 -0.02 -10.50 6.22
C ASN A 128 0.27 -10.13 4.76
N GLN A 129 -0.54 -9.26 4.14
CA GLN A 129 -0.30 -8.75 2.79
C GLN A 129 1.00 -7.95 2.67
N LEU A 130 1.39 -7.27 3.75
CA LEU A 130 2.62 -6.48 3.80
C LEU A 130 3.87 -7.34 4.04
N LEU A 131 3.83 -8.25 5.02
CA LEU A 131 5.03 -9.02 5.43
C LEU A 131 5.24 -10.34 4.70
N HIS A 132 4.18 -10.93 4.13
CA HIS A 132 4.24 -12.26 3.56
C HIS A 132 3.89 -12.23 2.07
N GLY A 133 3.63 -13.41 1.50
CA GLY A 133 3.30 -13.58 0.10
C GLY A 133 4.52 -13.46 -0.81
N VAL A 134 4.26 -13.41 -2.10
CA VAL A 134 5.30 -13.40 -3.14
C VAL A 134 6.13 -12.11 -3.07
N TYR A 135 5.48 -10.97 -2.84
CA TYR A 135 6.12 -9.66 -2.96
C TYR A 135 6.73 -9.11 -1.66
N ARG A 136 6.32 -9.61 -0.48
CA ARG A 136 6.84 -9.18 0.84
C ARG A 136 7.09 -7.67 0.92
N ILE A 137 6.07 -6.88 0.59
CA ILE A 137 6.14 -5.43 0.30
C ILE A 137 6.89 -4.67 1.39
N ALA A 138 6.67 -5.01 2.65
CA ALA A 138 7.28 -4.36 3.81
C ALA A 138 8.82 -4.50 3.89
N GLU A 139 9.43 -5.46 3.19
CA GLU A 139 10.87 -5.70 3.25
C GLU A 139 11.70 -4.70 2.42
N TRP A 140 11.07 -4.00 1.46
CA TRP A 140 11.79 -3.21 0.46
C TRP A 140 11.14 -1.86 0.11
N CYS A 141 9.83 -1.69 0.31
CA CYS A 141 9.16 -0.42 0.04
C CYS A 141 9.41 0.61 1.14
N ASP A 142 9.60 1.86 0.73
CA ASP A 142 9.68 2.98 1.66
C ASP A 142 8.29 3.42 2.14
N MET A 143 7.30 3.37 1.24
CA MET A 143 5.91 3.77 1.51
C MET A 143 4.92 2.88 0.75
N VAL A 144 3.68 2.83 1.25
CA VAL A 144 2.57 2.16 0.56
C VAL A 144 1.30 2.99 0.66
N THR A 145 0.32 2.72 -0.21
CA THR A 145 -1.00 3.36 -0.13
C THR A 145 -2.04 2.47 0.57
N VAL A 146 -2.96 3.12 1.30
CA VAL A 146 -3.99 2.47 2.11
C VAL A 146 -5.30 3.26 2.04
N HIS A 147 -6.42 2.56 2.05
CA HIS A 147 -7.75 3.14 2.23
C HIS A 147 -8.11 3.24 3.71
N CYS A 148 -8.74 4.34 4.11
CA CYS A 148 -9.27 4.51 5.47
C CYS A 148 -10.57 3.74 5.73
N LEU A 149 -11.18 3.16 4.68
CA LEU A 149 -12.48 2.47 4.74
C LEU A 149 -12.56 1.35 5.78
N PRO A 150 -11.54 0.48 5.95
CA PRO A 150 -11.59 -0.62 6.94
C PRO A 150 -11.55 -0.17 8.40
N GLY A 151 -11.37 1.12 8.66
CA GLY A 151 -11.27 1.67 10.01
C GLY A 151 -9.87 1.58 10.63
N PRO A 152 -9.73 1.91 11.92
CA PRO A 152 -8.43 2.19 12.53
C PRO A 152 -7.50 0.96 12.65
N GLY A 153 -8.05 -0.25 12.59
CA GLY A 153 -7.28 -1.50 12.70
C GLY A 153 -6.21 -1.65 11.61
N VAL A 154 -6.36 -0.99 10.46
CA VAL A 154 -5.32 -0.96 9.44
C VAL A 154 -4.06 -0.23 9.92
N PHE A 155 -4.22 0.88 10.66
CA PHE A 155 -3.08 1.62 11.20
C PHE A 155 -2.36 0.85 12.31
N ASP A 156 -3.07 0.03 13.09
CA ASP A 156 -2.45 -0.87 14.06
C ASP A 156 -1.56 -1.92 13.37
N ALA A 157 -1.97 -2.41 12.19
CA ALA A 157 -1.14 -3.31 11.39
C ALA A 157 0.15 -2.61 10.93
N PHE A 158 0.06 -1.37 10.44
CA PHE A 158 1.24 -0.57 10.08
C PHE A 158 2.20 -0.37 11.25
N ARG A 159 1.69 -0.05 12.44
CA ARG A 159 2.53 0.07 13.65
C ARG A 159 3.27 -1.23 13.95
N LYS A 160 2.59 -2.37 13.88
CA LYS A 160 3.19 -3.70 14.10
C LYS A 160 4.24 -4.06 13.05
N VAL A 161 3.98 -3.74 11.78
CA VAL A 161 4.95 -3.96 10.69
C VAL A 161 6.19 -3.12 10.95
N ASN A 162 6.04 -1.82 11.18
CA ASN A 162 7.17 -0.91 11.41
C ASN A 162 8.00 -1.30 12.64
N GLN A 163 7.37 -1.77 13.72
CA GLN A 163 8.09 -2.29 14.90
C GLN A 163 8.93 -3.53 14.61
N LYS A 164 8.57 -4.33 13.61
CA LYS A 164 9.30 -5.56 13.24
C LYS A 164 10.48 -5.27 12.29
N LEU A 165 10.44 -4.14 11.60
CA LEU A 165 11.48 -3.71 10.65
C LEU A 165 12.59 -2.87 11.30
N LEU A 166 12.37 -2.39 12.54
CA LEU A 166 13.35 -1.70 13.39
C LEU A 166 14.17 -2.72 14.19
#